data_AF-A0A8J5N0A3-F1
#
_entry.id   AF-A0A8J5N0A3-F1
#
_cell.length_a   1.000
_cell.length_b   1.000
_cell.length_c   1.000
_cell.angle_alpha   90.00
_cell.angle_beta   90.00
_cell.angle_gamma   90.00
#
_symmetry.space_group_name_H-M   'P 1'
#
loop_
_entity.id
_entity.type
_entity.pdbx_description
1 polymer ?
#
loop_
_entity_poly.entity_id
_entity_poly.type
_entity_poly.pdbx_seq_one_letter_code
_entity_poly.pdbx_strand_id
1 'polypeptide(L)'
;MKNPPSGVKLVMEAVCVMLDLKPERKPDPNGSGKMIEDYWAPSQKLLGDMKFLQNLLHYDKENIPTKIITHVRNEFYSHPDFDPKKIRMVSMACEGLCRWVRAMVVYDQVIKIVAPKKQALEAANHELAPQNEKLEEKRKELREVMLKFFQRWADEKIPDVFWFSGLFFPYSFLTGIRQNYARKHAIPIDRIDFLFKVTTFISSTILCL
;
A
#
# COMPACT_ATOMS: atom_id res chain seq x y z
N MET A 1 41.82 -3.03 -2.25
CA MET A 1 42.15 -3.99 -1.16
C MET A 1 42.57 -5.31 -1.79
N LYS A 2 43.66 -5.94 -1.31
CA LYS A 2 44.15 -7.21 -1.88
C LYS A 2 43.34 -8.42 -1.40
N ASN A 3 42.87 -8.42 -0.16
CA ASN A 3 42.04 -9.49 0.44
C ASN A 3 40.88 -8.87 1.24
N PRO A 4 39.66 -8.79 0.68
CA PRO A 4 38.49 -8.30 1.43
C PRO A 4 37.99 -9.33 2.44
N PRO A 5 37.26 -8.89 3.50
CA PRO A 5 36.56 -9.77 4.42
C PRO A 5 35.57 -10.70 3.70
N SER A 6 35.31 -11.89 4.28
CA SER A 6 34.39 -12.89 3.71
C SER A 6 33.01 -12.32 3.41
N GLY A 7 32.42 -11.56 4.33
CA GLY A 7 31.12 -10.93 4.14
C GLY A 7 31.08 -9.94 2.96
N VAL A 8 32.18 -9.21 2.73
CA VAL A 8 32.27 -8.28 1.58
C VAL A 8 32.39 -9.05 0.27
N LYS A 9 33.16 -10.14 0.23
CA LYS A 9 33.23 -11.01 -0.96
C LYS A 9 31.86 -11.57 -1.32
N LEU A 10 31.16 -12.11 -0.31
CA LEU A 10 29.85 -12.73 -0.48
C LEU A 10 28.80 -11.75 -1.05
N VAL A 11 28.79 -10.51 -0.55
CA VAL A 11 27.87 -9.47 -1.06
C VAL A 11 28.22 -9.06 -2.48
N MET A 12 29.50 -8.85 -2.77
CA MET A 12 29.91 -8.41 -4.10
C MET A 12 29.72 -9.50 -5.16
N GLU A 13 29.95 -10.75 -4.80
CA GLU A 13 29.65 -11.91 -5.64
C GLU A 13 28.17 -11.98 -5.99
N ALA A 14 27.28 -11.85 -4.99
CA ALA A 14 25.84 -11.84 -5.22
C ALA A 14 25.41 -10.69 -6.16
N VAL A 15 26.01 -9.51 -6.03
CA VAL A 15 25.75 -8.38 -6.94
C VAL A 15 26.26 -8.67 -8.36
N CYS A 16 27.45 -9.26 -8.52
CA CYS A 16 27.97 -9.66 -9.82
C CYS A 16 27.05 -10.68 -10.51
N VAL A 17 26.53 -11.66 -9.77
CA VAL A 17 25.56 -12.62 -10.29
C VAL A 17 24.26 -11.93 -10.71
N MET A 18 23.73 -11.01 -9.91
CA MET A 18 22.52 -10.24 -10.24
C MET A 18 22.68 -9.42 -11.54
N LEU A 19 23.89 -8.94 -11.81
CA LEU A 19 24.24 -8.20 -13.02
C LEU A 19 24.72 -9.08 -14.19
N ASP A 20 24.60 -10.41 -14.06
CA ASP A 20 25.04 -11.40 -15.05
C ASP A 20 26.53 -11.25 -15.48
N LEU A 21 27.38 -10.84 -14.54
CA LEU A 21 28.81 -10.71 -14.77
C LEU A 21 29.49 -12.08 -14.71
N LYS A 22 30.34 -12.39 -15.68
CA LYS A 22 31.07 -13.66 -15.74
C LYS A 22 32.19 -13.71 -14.68
N PRO A 23 32.34 -14.82 -13.95
CA PRO A 23 33.46 -15.00 -13.03
C PRO A 23 34.77 -15.20 -13.79
N GLU A 24 35.89 -14.86 -13.13
CA GLU A 24 37.23 -15.19 -13.62
C GLU A 24 37.65 -16.55 -13.04
N ARG A 25 38.17 -17.47 -13.87
CA ARG A 25 38.61 -18.79 -13.38
C ARG A 25 40.06 -18.70 -12.90
N LYS A 26 40.29 -18.97 -11.61
CA LYS A 26 41.65 -18.97 -11.01
C LYS A 26 41.97 -20.31 -10.35
N PRO A 27 43.24 -20.74 -10.36
CA PRO A 27 43.68 -21.90 -9.59
C PRO A 27 43.42 -21.67 -8.10
N ASP A 28 42.95 -22.71 -7.40
CA ASP A 28 42.68 -22.66 -5.97
C ASP A 28 43.92 -22.18 -5.19
N PRO A 29 43.83 -21.08 -4.40
CA PRO A 29 44.93 -20.60 -3.57
C PRO A 29 45.39 -21.60 -2.49
N ASN A 30 44.59 -22.64 -2.18
CA ASN A 30 44.97 -23.72 -1.26
C ASN A 30 45.75 -24.87 -1.93
N GLY A 31 46.10 -24.75 -3.22
CA GLY A 31 46.95 -25.72 -3.90
C GLY A 31 46.26 -27.03 -4.31
N SER A 32 44.93 -27.09 -4.28
CA SER A 32 44.16 -28.30 -4.64
C SER A 32 44.14 -28.62 -6.14
N GLY A 33 44.72 -27.76 -6.98
CA GLY A 33 44.72 -27.89 -8.45
C GLY A 33 43.36 -27.66 -9.11
N LYS A 34 42.30 -27.37 -8.34
CA LYS A 34 40.96 -27.07 -8.87
C LYS A 34 40.88 -25.61 -9.33
N MET A 35 40.17 -25.37 -10.43
CA MET A 35 39.86 -24.02 -10.90
C MET A 35 38.59 -23.53 -10.20
N ILE A 36 38.69 -22.44 -9.44
CA ILE A 36 37.59 -21.80 -8.73
C ILE A 36 37.08 -20.62 -9.55
N GLU A 37 35.77 -20.42 -9.54
CA GLU A 37 35.12 -19.23 -10.10
C GLU A 37 35.26 -18.06 -9.12
N ASP A 38 36.12 -17.10 -9.46
CA ASP A 38 36.41 -15.92 -8.65
C ASP A 38 35.65 -14.70 -9.19
N TYR A 39 34.67 -14.24 -8.41
CA TYR A 39 33.91 -13.02 -8.69
C TYR A 39 34.58 -11.75 -8.15
N TRP A 40 35.67 -11.85 -7.39
CA TRP A 40 36.30 -10.69 -6.77
C TRP A 40 36.91 -9.73 -7.81
N ALA A 41 37.59 -10.24 -8.83
CA ALA A 41 38.16 -9.39 -9.88
C ALA A 41 37.09 -8.63 -10.69
N PRO A 42 35.99 -9.27 -11.16
CA PRO A 42 34.84 -8.57 -11.72
C PRO A 42 34.23 -7.54 -10.74
N SER A 43 34.11 -7.89 -9.46
CA SER A 43 33.58 -7.00 -8.42
C SER A 43 34.41 -5.72 -8.26
N GLN A 44 35.73 -5.82 -8.35
CA GLN A 44 36.61 -4.66 -8.27
C GLN A 44 36.44 -3.72 -9.47
N LYS A 45 36.26 -4.28 -10.68
CA LYS A 45 35.97 -3.48 -11.88
C LYS A 45 34.61 -2.79 -11.74
N LEU A 46 33.61 -3.48 -11.23
CA LEU A 46 32.28 -2.95 -10.96
C LEU A 46 32.31 -1.77 -9.97
N LEU A 47 33.07 -1.90 -8.88
CA LEU A 47 33.23 -0.80 -7.90
C LEU A 47 34.01 0.39 -8.45
N GLY A 48 34.81 0.19 -9.50
CA GLY A 48 35.50 1.26 -10.22
C GLY A 48 34.60 1.98 -11.26
N ASP A 49 33.43 1.43 -11.59
CA ASP A 49 32.50 2.04 -12.53
C ASP A 49 31.70 3.16 -11.86
N MET A 50 31.85 4.39 -12.36
CA MET A 50 31.12 5.56 -11.87
C MET A 50 29.60 5.44 -12.08
N LYS A 51 29.15 4.60 -13.03
CA LYS A 51 27.73 4.35 -13.30
C LYS A 51 27.14 3.20 -12.49
N PHE A 52 27.93 2.51 -11.66
CA PHE A 52 27.48 1.35 -10.90
C PHE A 52 26.15 1.56 -10.16
N LEU A 53 26.05 2.64 -9.36
CA LEU A 53 24.84 2.92 -8.60
C LEU A 53 23.64 3.26 -9.50
N GLN A 54 23.89 3.90 -10.64
CA GLN A 54 22.83 4.18 -11.63
C GLN A 54 22.32 2.90 -12.27
N ASN A 55 23.21 1.93 -12.54
CA ASN A 55 22.83 0.62 -13.08
C ASN A 55 21.95 -0.16 -12.07
N LEU A 56 22.25 -0.06 -10.78
CA LEU A 56 21.41 -0.69 -9.73
C LEU A 56 20.04 -0.01 -9.57
N LEU A 57 19.98 1.32 -9.74
CA LEU A 57 18.74 2.08 -9.64
C LEU A 57 17.78 1.77 -10.79
N HIS A 58 18.31 1.65 -12.00
CA HIS A 58 17.54 1.38 -13.22
C HIS A 58 17.49 -0.11 -13.58
N TYR A 59 17.86 -0.99 -12.64
CA TYR A 59 17.84 -2.42 -12.85
C TYR A 59 16.42 -2.91 -13.17
N ASP A 60 16.28 -3.70 -14.23
CA ASP A 60 15.00 -4.27 -14.65
C ASP A 60 14.58 -5.41 -13.71
N LYS A 61 13.98 -5.03 -12.59
CA LYS A 61 13.44 -5.93 -11.57
C LYS A 61 12.20 -6.71 -12.02
N GLU A 62 11.57 -6.34 -13.14
CA GLU A 62 10.37 -7.02 -13.64
C GLU A 62 10.74 -8.19 -14.56
N ASN A 63 11.90 -8.16 -15.21
CA ASN A 63 12.36 -9.21 -16.13
C ASN A 63 13.69 -9.87 -15.69
N ILE A 64 13.78 -10.29 -14.43
CA ILE A 64 14.98 -10.99 -13.93
C ILE A 64 15.00 -12.44 -14.46
N PRO A 65 16.07 -12.89 -15.14
CA PRO A 65 16.18 -14.27 -15.60
C PRO A 65 16.05 -15.27 -14.45
N THR A 66 15.23 -16.31 -14.62
CA THR A 66 14.96 -17.32 -13.58
C THR A 66 16.24 -18.00 -13.10
N LYS A 67 17.22 -18.18 -13.98
CA LYS A 67 18.54 -18.74 -13.65
C LYS A 67 19.26 -17.90 -12.59
N ILE A 68 19.27 -16.58 -12.76
CA ILE A 68 19.96 -15.65 -11.85
C ILE A 68 19.27 -15.64 -10.49
N ILE A 69 17.95 -15.44 -10.46
CA ILE A 69 17.22 -15.30 -9.20
C ILE A 69 17.21 -16.61 -8.38
N THR A 70 17.18 -17.76 -9.05
CA THR A 70 17.24 -19.07 -8.40
C THR A 70 18.63 -19.33 -7.82
N HIS A 71 19.68 -19.03 -8.59
CA HIS A 71 21.06 -19.12 -8.09
C HIS A 71 21.26 -18.22 -6.87
N VAL A 72 20.80 -16.96 -6.94
CA VAL A 72 20.95 -16.02 -5.82
C VAL A 72 20.17 -16.45 -4.58
N ARG A 73 18.98 -17.03 -4.76
CA ARG A 73 18.16 -17.54 -3.65
C ARG A 73 18.82 -18.72 -2.94
N ASN A 74 19.35 -19.66 -3.71
CA ASN A 74 19.91 -20.89 -3.16
C ASN A 74 21.28 -20.63 -2.50
N GLU A 75 22.17 -19.93 -3.20
CA GLU A 75 23.57 -19.77 -2.75
C GLU A 75 23.75 -18.62 -1.76
N PHE A 76 23.03 -17.50 -1.91
CA PHE A 76 23.25 -16.31 -1.07
C PHE A 76 22.11 -16.04 -0.10
N TYR A 77 20.85 -16.01 -0.55
CA TYR A 77 19.73 -15.59 0.31
C TYR A 77 19.54 -16.51 1.53
N SER A 78 19.77 -17.82 1.34
CA SER A 78 19.70 -18.85 2.38
C SER A 78 20.96 -18.91 3.26
N HIS A 79 22.04 -18.23 2.87
CA HIS A 79 23.31 -18.29 3.59
C HIS A 79 23.23 -17.52 4.92
N PRO A 80 23.58 -18.13 6.08
CA PRO A 80 23.45 -17.48 7.40
C PRO A 80 24.23 -16.17 7.54
N ASP A 81 25.33 -16.01 6.79
CA ASP A 81 26.17 -14.81 6.82
C ASP A 81 25.75 -13.74 5.82
N PHE A 82 24.76 -14.01 4.97
CA PHE A 82 24.16 -13.04 4.05
C PHE A 82 23.00 -12.27 4.73
N ASP A 83 23.24 -11.78 5.94
CA ASP A 83 22.30 -10.98 6.71
C ASP A 83 22.78 -9.51 6.75
N PRO A 84 21.96 -8.52 6.37
CA PRO A 84 22.32 -7.12 6.42
C PRO A 84 22.88 -6.66 7.77
N LYS A 85 22.36 -7.16 8.89
CA LYS A 85 22.83 -6.80 10.24
C LYS A 85 24.24 -7.33 10.49
N LYS A 86 24.55 -8.55 10.04
CA LYS A 86 25.90 -9.12 10.13
C LYS A 86 26.87 -8.41 9.20
N ILE A 87 26.46 -8.18 7.95
CA ILE A 87 27.28 -7.47 6.95
C ILE A 87 27.59 -6.04 7.40
N ARG A 88 26.66 -5.34 8.04
CA ARG A 88 26.86 -4.00 8.59
C ARG A 88 28.06 -3.93 9.54
N MET A 89 28.29 -4.98 10.34
CA MET A 89 29.43 -5.05 11.26
C MET A 89 30.78 -5.07 10.52
N VAL A 90 30.79 -5.53 9.27
CA VAL A 90 31.99 -5.63 8.42
C VAL A 90 32.12 -4.43 7.49
N SER A 91 31.01 -3.95 6.91
CA SER A 91 30.98 -2.81 6.00
C SER A 91 29.58 -2.22 5.87
N MET A 92 29.44 -0.95 6.25
CA MET A 92 28.18 -0.20 6.11
C MET A 92 27.77 -0.02 4.64
N ALA A 93 28.73 0.14 3.73
CA ALA A 93 28.42 0.26 2.30
C ALA A 93 27.88 -1.07 1.72
N CYS A 94 28.43 -2.20 2.16
CA CYS A 94 27.97 -3.52 1.72
C CYS A 94 26.61 -3.92 2.33
N GLU A 95 26.21 -3.34 3.47
CA GLU A 95 24.86 -3.52 4.02
C GLU A 95 23.80 -3.09 3.00
N GLY A 96 23.97 -1.91 2.37
CA GLY A 96 23.02 -1.39 1.39
C GLY A 96 22.87 -2.33 0.19
N LEU A 97 23.99 -2.85 -0.32
CA LEU A 97 24.01 -3.82 -1.42
C LEU A 97 23.39 -5.16 -1.02
N CYS A 98 23.65 -5.65 0.19
CA CYS A 98 23.02 -6.86 0.72
C CYS A 98 21.50 -6.70 0.80
N ARG A 99 21.01 -5.57 1.33
CA ARG A 99 19.58 -5.25 1.36
C ARG A 99 18.99 -5.19 -0.05
N TRP A 100 19.69 -4.57 -0.99
CA TRP A 100 19.25 -4.48 -2.39
C TRP A 100 19.07 -5.87 -3.02
N VAL A 101 20.06 -6.76 -2.91
CA VAL A 101 19.95 -8.14 -3.45
C VAL A 101 18.79 -8.89 -2.82
N ARG A 102 18.64 -8.82 -1.48
CA ARG A 102 17.52 -9.47 -0.78
C ARG A 102 16.18 -8.89 -1.22
N ALA A 103 16.09 -7.57 -1.43
CA ALA A 103 14.89 -6.91 -1.92
C ALA A 103 14.50 -7.39 -3.33
N MET A 104 15.47 -7.62 -4.22
CA MET A 104 15.20 -8.15 -5.57
C MET A 104 14.62 -9.56 -5.52
N VAL A 105 15.14 -10.44 -4.64
CA VAL A 105 14.59 -11.79 -4.43
C VAL A 105 13.15 -11.75 -3.94
N VAL A 106 12.84 -10.86 -2.99
CA VAL A 106 11.48 -10.70 -2.46
C VAL A 106 10.56 -10.09 -3.51
N TYR A 107 11.05 -9.10 -4.27
CA TYR A 107 10.27 -8.46 -5.33
C TYR A 107 9.86 -9.46 -6.41
N ASP A 108 10.77 -10.32 -6.88
CA ASP A 108 10.44 -11.40 -7.85
C ASP A 108 9.34 -12.35 -7.34
N GLN A 109 9.29 -12.62 -6.04
CA GLN A 109 8.21 -13.44 -5.45
C GLN A 109 6.90 -12.68 -5.39
N VAL A 110 6.96 -11.42 -4.94
CA VAL A 110 5.78 -10.58 -4.75
C VAL A 110 5.15 -10.23 -6.10
N ILE A 111 5.93 -9.89 -7.13
CA ILE A 111 5.42 -9.50 -8.46
C ILE A 111 4.55 -10.60 -9.08
N LYS A 112 4.91 -11.87 -8.89
CA LYS A 112 4.13 -13.03 -9.36
C LYS A 112 2.76 -13.12 -8.69
N ILE A 113 2.64 -12.64 -7.45
CA ILE A 113 1.38 -12.64 -6.69
C ILE A 113 0.58 -11.36 -6.94
N VAL A 114 1.26 -10.20 -7.10
CA VAL A 114 0.58 -8.91 -7.25
C VAL A 114 0.18 -8.61 -8.69
N ALA A 115 0.87 -9.14 -9.71
CA ALA A 115 0.50 -8.94 -11.11
C ALA A 115 -0.96 -9.34 -11.42
N PRO A 116 -1.43 -10.57 -11.06
CA PRO A 116 -2.83 -10.95 -11.30
C PRO A 116 -3.80 -10.12 -10.45
N LYS A 117 -3.41 -9.74 -9.23
CA LYS A 117 -4.25 -8.91 -8.35
C LYS A 117 -4.43 -7.50 -8.91
N LYS A 118 -3.38 -6.90 -9.46
CA LYS A 118 -3.44 -5.58 -10.11
C LYS A 118 -4.32 -5.63 -11.36
N GLN A 119 -4.17 -6.66 -12.20
CA GLN A 119 -5.01 -6.85 -13.38
C GLN A 119 -6.48 -7.04 -13.01
N ALA A 120 -6.78 -7.88 -12.01
CA ALA A 120 -8.14 -8.08 -11.51
C ALA A 120 -8.72 -6.79 -10.91
N LEU A 121 -7.91 -6.02 -10.17
CA LEU A 121 -8.31 -4.72 -9.62
C LEU A 121 -8.65 -3.71 -10.72
N GLU A 122 -7.82 -3.64 -11.77
CA GLU A 122 -8.04 -2.74 -12.90
C GLU A 122 -9.31 -3.12 -13.68
N ALA A 123 -9.54 -4.40 -13.93
CA ALA A 123 -10.76 -4.89 -14.57
C ALA A 123 -12.01 -4.57 -13.75
N ALA A 124 -11.98 -4.82 -12.43
CA ALA A 124 -13.10 -4.51 -11.54
C ALA A 124 -13.34 -2.99 -11.44
N ASN A 125 -12.28 -2.18 -11.37
CA ASN A 125 -12.41 -0.72 -11.36
C ASN A 125 -13.02 -0.22 -12.67
N HIS A 126 -12.64 -0.80 -13.81
CA HIS A 126 -13.21 -0.45 -15.11
C HIS A 126 -14.70 -0.82 -15.20
N GLU A 127 -15.08 -2.01 -14.73
CA GLU A 127 -16.49 -2.44 -14.69
C GLU A 127 -17.36 -1.58 -13.76
N LEU A 128 -16.81 -1.18 -12.62
CA LEU A 128 -17.53 -0.40 -11.60
C LEU A 128 -17.46 1.11 -11.82
N ALA A 129 -16.59 1.61 -12.71
CA ALA A 129 -16.50 3.03 -13.06
C ALA A 129 -17.86 3.69 -13.37
N PRO A 130 -18.70 3.14 -14.28
CA PRO A 130 -20.00 3.75 -14.58
C PRO A 130 -20.97 3.69 -13.40
N GLN A 131 -20.84 2.70 -12.51
CA GLN A 131 -21.68 2.61 -11.32
C GLN A 131 -21.28 3.63 -10.26
N ASN A 132 -19.96 3.84 -10.08
CA ASN A 132 -19.42 4.85 -9.19
C ASN A 132 -19.78 6.28 -9.66
N GLU A 133 -19.75 6.53 -10.97
CA GLU A 133 -20.18 7.81 -11.54
C GLU A 133 -21.67 8.08 -11.26
N LYS A 134 -22.54 7.09 -11.52
CA LYS A 134 -23.97 7.18 -11.18
C LYS A 134 -24.21 7.38 -9.68
N LEU A 135 -23.45 6.68 -8.84
CA LEU A 135 -23.57 6.83 -7.38
C LEU A 135 -23.17 8.24 -6.94
N GLU A 136 -22.11 8.81 -7.47
CA GLU A 136 -21.68 10.17 -7.13
C GLU A 136 -22.63 11.24 -7.68
N GLU A 137 -23.21 11.03 -8.86
CA GLU A 137 -24.31 11.87 -9.38
C GLU A 137 -25.50 11.85 -8.41
N LYS A 138 -25.95 10.66 -8.00
CA LYS A 138 -27.06 10.52 -7.03
C LYS A 138 -26.75 11.12 -5.67
N ARG A 139 -25.51 10.96 -5.17
CA ARG A 139 -25.06 11.62 -3.94
C ARG A 139 -25.03 13.14 -4.07
N LYS A 140 -24.70 13.67 -5.25
CA LYS A 140 -24.74 15.11 -5.52
C LYS A 140 -26.17 15.63 -5.51
N GLU A 141 -27.09 14.97 -6.22
CA GLU A 141 -28.52 15.29 -6.18
C GLU A 141 -29.05 15.30 -4.74
N LEU A 142 -28.71 14.26 -3.96
CA LEU A 142 -29.11 14.14 -2.56
C LEU A 142 -28.60 15.32 -1.71
N ARG A 143 -27.32 15.67 -1.87
CA ARG A 143 -26.70 16.82 -1.17
C ARG A 143 -27.39 18.13 -1.52
N GLU A 144 -27.70 18.36 -2.79
CA GLU A 144 -28.38 19.60 -3.22
C GLU A 144 -29.78 19.72 -2.60
N VAL A 145 -30.54 18.63 -2.54
CA VAL A 145 -31.85 18.60 -1.88
C VAL A 145 -31.72 18.87 -0.38
N MET A 146 -30.75 18.25 0.29
CA MET A 146 -30.49 18.50 1.71
C MET A 146 -30.14 19.96 1.98
N LEU A 147 -29.22 20.55 1.21
CA LEU A 147 -28.84 21.95 1.37
C LEU A 147 -30.03 22.89 1.18
N LYS A 148 -30.85 22.67 0.15
CA LYS A 148 -32.08 23.46 -0.07
C LYS A 148 -33.11 23.31 1.06
N PHE A 149 -33.18 22.14 1.69
CA PHE A 149 -34.04 21.93 2.86
C PHE A 149 -33.54 22.74 4.07
N PHE A 150 -32.25 22.63 4.42
CA PHE A 150 -31.69 23.35 5.56
C PHE A 150 -31.65 24.86 5.34
N GLN A 151 -31.40 25.33 4.11
CA GLN A 151 -31.44 26.75 3.77
C GLN A 151 -32.83 27.35 3.99
N ARG A 152 -33.89 26.69 3.50
CA ARG A 152 -35.28 27.12 3.74
C ARG A 152 -35.64 27.14 5.22
N TRP A 153 -35.17 26.15 5.99
CA TRP A 153 -35.36 26.15 7.44
C TRP A 153 -34.68 27.36 8.10
N ALA A 154 -33.46 27.72 7.67
CA ALA A 154 -32.75 28.87 8.21
C ALA A 154 -33.42 30.21 7.87
N ASP A 155 -33.92 30.38 6.64
CA ASP A 155 -34.40 31.66 6.14
C ASP A 155 -35.87 31.96 6.49
N GLU A 156 -36.72 30.93 6.58
CA GLU A 156 -38.17 31.08 6.75
C GLU A 156 -38.63 30.76 8.17
N LYS A 157 -39.04 29.51 8.39
CA LYS A 157 -39.54 29.01 9.67
C LYS A 157 -39.23 27.53 9.82
N ILE A 158 -39.39 27.03 11.04
CA ILE A 158 -39.26 25.62 11.38
C ILE A 158 -40.22 24.79 10.49
N PRO A 159 -39.73 23.78 9.74
CA PRO A 159 -40.56 22.92 8.90
C PRO A 159 -41.60 22.13 9.70
N ASP A 160 -42.75 21.87 9.07
CA ASP A 160 -43.79 21.00 9.63
C ASP A 160 -43.42 19.50 9.51
N VAL A 161 -42.50 19.16 8.59
CA VAL A 161 -42.02 17.79 8.33
C VAL A 161 -40.49 17.78 8.26
N PHE A 162 -39.87 16.83 8.96
CA PHE A 162 -38.41 16.67 9.01
C PHE A 162 -37.95 15.38 8.34
N TRP A 163 -36.88 15.44 7.55
CA TRP A 163 -36.23 14.25 7.01
C TRP A 163 -35.28 13.63 8.05
N PHE A 164 -35.85 12.79 8.91
CA PHE A 164 -35.16 12.28 10.10
C PHE A 164 -33.92 11.43 9.78
N SER A 165 -33.94 10.62 8.72
CA SER A 165 -32.77 9.81 8.30
C SER A 165 -31.66 10.63 7.65
N GLY A 166 -31.93 11.88 7.24
CA GLY A 166 -30.91 12.81 6.75
C GLY A 166 -30.11 13.50 7.87
N LEU A 167 -30.46 13.30 9.14
CA LEU A 167 -29.75 13.89 10.28
C LEU A 167 -28.57 13.00 10.69
N PHE A 168 -27.40 13.62 10.90
CA PHE A 168 -26.21 12.90 11.41
C PHE A 168 -26.40 12.39 12.84
N PHE A 169 -27.18 13.11 13.67
CA PHE A 169 -27.49 12.76 15.06
C PHE A 169 -28.99 12.95 15.38
N PRO A 170 -29.87 12.02 14.97
CA PRO A 170 -31.32 12.14 15.17
C PRO A 170 -31.74 12.22 16.65
N TYR A 171 -31.03 11.53 17.54
CA TYR A 171 -31.35 11.49 18.97
C TYR A 171 -31.18 12.86 19.66
N SER A 172 -30.11 13.60 19.32
CA SER A 172 -29.87 14.94 19.84
C SER A 172 -30.94 15.93 19.37
N PHE A 173 -31.41 15.78 18.13
CA PHE A 173 -32.50 16.57 17.59
C PHE A 173 -33.82 16.34 18.36
N LEU A 174 -34.21 15.08 18.58
CA LEU A 174 -35.39 14.76 19.39
C LEU A 174 -35.27 15.28 20.82
N THR A 175 -34.09 15.15 21.42
CA THR A 175 -33.81 15.71 22.75
C THR A 175 -34.01 17.23 22.76
N GLY A 176 -33.52 17.93 21.73
CA GLY A 176 -33.73 19.37 21.56
C GLY A 176 -35.21 19.75 21.42
N ILE A 177 -36.00 19.00 20.65
CA ILE A 177 -37.45 19.19 20.55
C ILE A 177 -38.11 19.05 21.92
N ARG A 178 -37.79 17.96 22.65
CA ARG A 178 -38.36 17.70 23.97
C ARG A 178 -38.02 18.81 24.96
N GLN A 179 -36.79 19.29 24.94
CA GLN A 179 -36.34 20.43 25.77
C GLN A 179 -37.07 21.73 25.41
N ASN A 180 -37.28 22.01 24.13
CA ASN A 180 -38.03 23.18 23.67
C ASN A 180 -39.49 23.14 24.14
N TYR A 181 -40.14 21.98 24.03
CA TYR A 181 -41.51 21.78 24.48
C TYR A 181 -41.64 21.91 26.01
N ALA A 182 -40.77 21.22 26.76
CA ALA A 182 -40.71 21.27 28.22
C ALA A 182 -40.61 22.70 28.75
N ARG A 183 -39.71 23.50 28.17
CA ARG A 183 -39.52 24.92 28.51
C ARG A 183 -40.74 25.76 28.18
N LYS A 184 -41.34 25.56 27.00
CA LYS A 184 -42.52 26.33 26.55
C LYS A 184 -43.75 26.10 27.43
N HIS A 185 -43.93 24.89 27.94
CA HIS A 185 -45.11 24.50 28.74
C HIS A 185 -44.83 24.41 30.25
N ALA A 186 -43.61 24.70 30.70
CA ALA A 186 -43.17 24.58 32.10
C ALA A 186 -43.44 23.18 32.71
N ILE A 187 -43.20 22.12 31.93
CA ILE A 187 -43.36 20.72 32.35
C ILE A 187 -41.97 20.09 32.50
N PRO A 188 -41.68 19.32 33.57
CA PRO A 188 -40.43 18.56 33.69
C PRO A 188 -40.21 17.63 32.50
N ILE A 189 -38.96 17.57 32.00
CA ILE A 189 -38.61 16.80 30.80
C ILE A 189 -38.93 15.30 30.94
N ASP A 190 -38.84 14.76 32.16
CA ASP A 190 -39.08 13.35 32.47
C ASP A 190 -40.56 12.95 32.38
N ARG A 191 -41.47 13.94 32.27
CA ARG A 191 -42.91 13.72 32.08
C ARG A 191 -43.35 13.80 30.63
N ILE A 192 -42.41 13.99 29.70
CA ILE A 192 -42.68 14.17 28.27
C ILE A 192 -42.05 13.02 27.49
N ASP A 193 -42.84 12.41 26.62
CA ASP A 193 -42.40 11.35 25.72
C ASP A 193 -42.95 11.56 24.30
N PHE A 194 -42.37 10.88 23.33
CA PHE A 194 -42.81 10.91 21.94
C PHE A 194 -43.85 9.83 21.67
N LEU A 195 -45.02 10.25 21.18
CA LEU A 195 -46.01 9.34 20.61
C LEU A 195 -45.81 9.29 19.09
N PHE A 196 -45.66 8.09 18.55
CA PHE A 196 -45.54 7.88 17.11
C PHE A 196 -46.74 7.10 16.58
N LYS A 197 -47.21 7.52 15.41
CA LYS A 197 -48.21 6.79 14.62
C LYS A 197 -47.58 6.44 13.29
N VAL A 198 -47.38 5.15 13.04
CA VAL A 198 -46.94 4.67 11.73
C VAL A 198 -48.12 4.86 10.76
N THR A 199 -47.87 5.59 9.68
CA THR A 199 -48.85 5.77 8.61
C THR A 199 -48.40 4.98 7.38
N THR A 200 -49.35 4.48 6.59
CA THR A 200 -49.07 3.78 5.32
C THR A 200 -48.81 4.75 4.16
N PHE A 201 -48.52 6.02 4.46
CA PHE A 201 -48.43 7.09 3.47
C PHE A 201 -47.11 6.96 2.69
N ILE A 202 -47.15 6.23 1.57
CA ILE A 202 -46.10 6.26 0.55
C ILE A 202 -46.48 7.40 -0.41
N SER A 203 -46.17 8.64 -0.03
CA SER A 203 -46.31 9.77 -0.97
C SER A 203 -45.15 9.74 -1.95
N SER A 204 -45.45 9.79 -3.24
CA SER A 204 -44.47 9.92 -4.34
C SER A 204 -43.59 11.18 -4.25
N THR A 205 -43.89 12.11 -3.32
CA THR A 205 -43.09 13.32 -3.05
C THR A 205 -42.04 13.12 -1.95
N ILE A 206 -42.19 12.11 -1.08
CA ILE A 206 -41.19 11.78 -0.06
C ILE A 206 -40.40 10.57 -0.60
N LEU A 207 -39.57 10.82 -1.60
CA LEU A 207 -38.59 9.83 -2.06
C LEU A 207 -37.60 9.60 -0.92
N CYS A 208 -37.80 8.52 -0.17
CA CYS A 208 -36.73 7.83 0.52
C CYS A 208 -35.78 7.29 -0.56
N LEU A 209 -34.72 8.04 -0.83
CA LEU A 209 -33.44 7.52 -1.31
C LEU A 209 -32.52 7.30 -0.11
#